data_AF-A0A537EJY9-F1
#
_entry.id   AF-A0A537EJY9-F1
#
_cell.length_a   1.000
_cell.length_b   1.000
_cell.length_c   1.000
_cell.angle_alpha   90.00
_cell.angle_beta   90.00
_cell.angle_gamma   90.00
#
_symmetry.space_group_name_H-M   'P 1'
#
loop_
_entity.id
_entity.type
_entity.pdbx_description
1 polymer ?
#
loop_
_entity_poly.entity_id
_entity_poly.type
_entity_poly.pdbx_seq_one_letter_code
_entity_poly.pdbx_strand_id
1 'polypeptide(L)'
;MNFLKVEWTKKRGTIALLATCLVVTSFILGGYVATGNWNPWGNRHYYQILNANFQECHTLSGVQACTADHNVLYNAGALWVQQVTSGETPTGCAPSTTCGFKYIAMSAGTTAPVATDSVTGATNGDCGKPTDTELTTNGFARALGTVTDISGSSPKSSTVVLTFTATATQAVAKSCLVNQSTAANANNVQLATATFTSITLQNLDTIQITWTISWTWT
;
A
#
# COMPACT_ATOMS: atom_id res chain seq x y z
N MET A 1 41.30 -10.09 -20.37
CA MET A 1 41.00 -10.94 -19.19
C MET A 1 41.33 -12.38 -19.54
N ASN A 2 42.43 -12.94 -19.03
CA ASN A 2 42.87 -14.31 -19.30
C ASN A 2 42.84 -15.20 -18.03
N PHE A 3 41.95 -14.92 -17.07
CA PHE A 3 42.03 -15.49 -15.73
C PHE A 3 41.36 -16.88 -15.56
N LEU A 4 40.69 -17.43 -16.58
CA LEU A 4 40.00 -18.73 -16.46
C LEU A 4 40.27 -19.63 -17.67
N LYS A 5 41.53 -19.98 -17.92
CA LYS A 5 41.87 -21.21 -18.66
C LYS A 5 42.24 -22.29 -17.65
N VAL A 6 41.23 -22.95 -17.08
CA VAL A 6 41.47 -24.22 -16.38
C VAL A 6 41.82 -25.24 -17.46
N GLU A 7 43.08 -25.69 -17.51
CA GLU A 7 43.52 -26.74 -18.43
C GLU A 7 42.98 -28.11 -17.97
N TRP A 8 41.80 -28.47 -18.46
CA TRP A 8 41.12 -29.75 -18.17
C TRP A 8 41.89 -30.99 -18.63
N THR A 9 42.85 -30.82 -19.54
CA THR A 9 43.47 -31.93 -20.28
C THR A 9 44.87 -32.33 -19.81
N LYS A 10 45.49 -31.61 -18.86
CA LYS A 10 46.87 -31.92 -18.40
C LYS A 10 46.98 -32.83 -17.18
N LYS A 11 45.89 -33.13 -16.46
CA LYS A 11 45.98 -33.91 -15.20
C LYS A 11 45.88 -35.41 -15.47
N ARG A 12 47.04 -36.08 -15.48
CA ARG A 12 47.17 -37.55 -15.56
C ARG A 12 46.80 -38.19 -14.21
N GLY A 13 45.50 -38.28 -13.90
CA GLY A 13 45.03 -39.02 -12.72
C GLY A 13 43.60 -38.70 -12.32
N THR A 14 42.78 -39.73 -12.11
CA THR A 14 41.34 -39.65 -11.79
C THR A 14 41.05 -38.78 -10.56
N ILE A 15 41.90 -38.84 -9.54
CA ILE A 15 41.78 -38.05 -8.30
C ILE A 15 41.90 -36.55 -8.59
N ALA A 16 42.81 -36.17 -9.48
CA ALA A 16 43.08 -34.78 -9.81
C ALA A 16 41.98 -34.19 -10.72
N LEU A 17 41.33 -35.02 -11.54
CA LEU A 17 40.14 -34.65 -12.31
C LEU A 17 38.94 -34.40 -11.37
N LEU A 18 38.67 -35.32 -10.44
CA LEU A 18 37.57 -35.21 -9.47
C LEU A 18 37.70 -33.97 -8.59
N ALA A 19 38.90 -33.69 -8.06
CA ALA A 19 39.15 -32.49 -7.26
C ALA A 19 38.91 -31.19 -8.05
N THR A 20 39.27 -31.17 -9.35
CA THR A 20 39.06 -29.99 -10.20
C THR A 20 37.57 -29.82 -10.51
N CYS A 21 36.83 -30.90 -10.79
CA CYS A 21 35.38 -30.86 -10.96
C CYS A 21 34.66 -30.33 -9.72
N LEU A 22 35.02 -30.82 -8.52
CA LEU A 22 34.36 -30.44 -7.26
C LEU A 22 34.55 -28.96 -6.91
N VAL A 23 35.74 -28.42 -7.19
CA VAL A 23 36.05 -27.01 -6.99
C VAL A 23 35.25 -26.15 -7.98
N VAL A 24 35.20 -26.54 -9.26
CA VAL A 24 34.43 -25.79 -10.26
C VAL A 24 32.93 -25.82 -9.96
N THR A 25 32.37 -26.97 -9.57
CA THR A 25 30.95 -27.06 -9.22
C THR A 25 30.60 -26.28 -7.95
N SER A 26 31.48 -26.22 -6.95
CA SER A 26 31.26 -25.39 -5.76
C SER A 26 31.31 -23.89 -6.07
N PHE A 27 32.17 -23.44 -6.99
CA PHE A 27 32.15 -22.05 -7.47
C PHE A 27 30.90 -21.73 -8.30
N ILE A 28 30.43 -22.66 -9.16
CA ILE A 28 29.22 -22.45 -9.98
C ILE A 28 27.96 -22.47 -9.11
N LEU A 29 27.81 -23.47 -8.22
CA LEU A 29 26.64 -23.60 -7.35
C LEU A 29 26.63 -22.53 -6.26
N GLY A 30 27.78 -22.25 -5.62
CA GLY A 30 27.92 -21.17 -4.64
C GLY A 30 27.72 -19.80 -5.28
N GLY A 31 28.21 -19.60 -6.50
CA GLY A 31 27.95 -18.42 -7.31
C GLY A 31 26.48 -18.26 -7.65
N TYR A 32 25.79 -19.33 -8.06
CA TYR A 32 24.36 -19.34 -8.37
C TYR A 32 23.49 -18.98 -7.15
N VAL A 33 23.83 -19.50 -5.97
CA VAL A 33 23.15 -19.15 -4.70
C VAL A 33 23.42 -17.69 -4.32
N ALA A 34 24.65 -17.19 -4.49
CA ALA A 34 24.98 -15.79 -4.23
C ALA A 34 24.33 -14.82 -5.24
N THR A 35 24.10 -15.25 -6.48
CA THR A 35 23.38 -14.49 -7.51
C THR A 35 21.88 -14.78 -7.55
N GLY A 36 21.35 -15.67 -6.71
CA GLY A 36 19.90 -15.94 -6.62
C GLY A 36 19.10 -14.70 -6.26
N ASN A 37 19.74 -13.75 -5.58
CA ASN A 37 19.20 -12.42 -5.26
C ASN A 37 19.17 -11.44 -6.45
N TRP A 38 19.63 -11.87 -7.63
CA TRP A 38 19.54 -11.15 -8.90
C TRP A 38 18.46 -11.71 -9.82
N ASN A 39 17.61 -12.64 -9.33
CA ASN A 39 16.40 -12.98 -10.06
C ASN A 39 15.50 -11.74 -10.11
N PRO A 40 15.23 -11.14 -11.29
CA PRO A 40 14.43 -9.93 -11.36
C PRO A 40 12.94 -10.19 -11.06
N TRP A 41 12.54 -11.45 -10.81
CA TRP A 41 11.15 -11.88 -10.67
C TRP A 41 10.90 -12.39 -9.24
N GLY A 42 10.11 -11.63 -8.48
CA GLY A 42 9.88 -11.85 -7.05
C GLY A 42 10.97 -11.18 -6.20
N ASN A 43 10.55 -10.27 -5.30
CA ASN A 43 11.35 -9.39 -4.42
C ASN A 43 11.60 -7.96 -4.94
N ARG A 44 10.77 -7.44 -5.84
CA ARG A 44 10.79 -6.01 -6.17
C ARG A 44 10.16 -5.20 -5.04
N HIS A 45 10.66 -3.98 -4.83
CA HIS A 45 10.13 -3.04 -3.84
C HIS A 45 9.58 -1.80 -4.55
N TYR A 46 8.28 -1.57 -4.44
CA TYR A 46 7.60 -0.40 -4.96
C TYR A 46 7.25 0.55 -3.82
N TYR A 47 7.25 1.86 -4.09
CA TYR A 47 6.91 2.90 -3.12
C TYR A 47 5.87 3.84 -3.72
N GLN A 48 4.78 4.09 -3.00
CA GLN A 48 3.75 5.05 -3.36
C GLN A 48 3.52 6.02 -2.21
N ILE A 49 3.63 7.31 -2.51
CA ILE A 49 3.36 8.41 -1.57
C ILE A 49 2.06 9.07 -2.01
N LEU A 50 1.07 9.04 -1.13
CA LEU A 50 -0.30 9.49 -1.35
C LEU A 50 -0.63 10.56 -0.32
N ASN A 51 -1.32 11.62 -0.72
CA ASN A 51 -1.67 12.73 0.16
C ASN A 51 -3.19 12.78 0.37
N ALA A 52 -3.63 13.02 1.61
CA ALA A 52 -4.99 13.39 1.98
C ALA A 52 -4.90 14.76 2.65
N ASN A 53 -5.01 15.81 1.85
CA ASN A 53 -4.88 17.19 2.32
C ASN A 53 -6.27 17.74 2.67
N PHE A 54 -6.48 18.08 3.93
CA PHE A 54 -7.64 18.85 4.35
C PHE A 54 -7.31 20.34 4.22
N GLN A 55 -7.85 20.97 3.18
CA GLN A 55 -8.15 22.40 3.24
C GLN A 55 -9.57 22.52 3.80
N GLU A 56 -9.82 23.58 4.59
CA GLU A 56 -11.08 23.81 5.29
C GLU A 56 -12.29 23.37 4.45
N CYS A 57 -13.08 22.44 5.01
CA CYS A 57 -14.30 22.01 4.34
C CYS A 57 -15.32 23.15 4.44
N HIS A 58 -15.78 23.65 3.30
CA HIS A 58 -16.80 24.70 3.26
C HIS A 58 -18.18 24.09 3.00
N THR A 59 -19.20 24.59 3.69
CA THR A 59 -20.59 24.25 3.37
C THR A 59 -21.06 25.12 2.20
N LEU A 60 -21.21 24.52 1.02
CA LEU A 60 -21.81 25.14 -0.16
C LEU A 60 -23.25 24.64 -0.27
N SER A 61 -24.22 25.53 -0.07
CA SER A 61 -25.66 25.22 -0.23
C SER A 61 -26.14 24.01 0.60
N GLY A 62 -25.65 23.86 1.84
CA GLY A 62 -26.00 22.74 2.72
C GLY A 62 -25.23 21.44 2.46
N VAL A 63 -24.34 21.41 1.47
CA VAL A 63 -23.45 20.28 1.17
C VAL A 63 -22.02 20.64 1.58
N GLN A 64 -21.37 19.78 2.37
CA GLN A 64 -19.97 19.95 2.72
C GLN A 64 -19.08 19.57 1.53
N ALA A 65 -18.27 20.51 1.07
CA ALA A 65 -17.27 20.31 0.02
C ALA A 65 -15.88 20.57 0.60
N CYS A 66 -14.98 19.62 0.41
CA CYS A 66 -13.59 19.75 0.83
C CYS A 66 -12.72 19.85 -0.43
N THR A 67 -11.92 20.90 -0.53
CA THR A 67 -10.97 21.06 -1.64
C THR A 67 -9.74 20.20 -1.36
N ALA A 68 -9.32 19.40 -2.34
CA ALA A 68 -8.10 18.59 -2.26
C ALA A 68 -7.20 18.86 -3.47
N ASP A 69 -5.91 19.11 -3.23
CA ASP A 69 -4.95 19.46 -4.29
C ASP A 69 -4.35 18.25 -5.03
N HIS A 70 -4.59 17.00 -4.60
CA HIS A 70 -3.90 15.83 -5.17
C HIS A 70 -4.73 14.55 -5.31
N ASN A 71 -5.28 14.03 -4.21
CA ASN A 71 -6.09 12.81 -4.21
C ASN A 71 -7.52 13.12 -3.80
N VAL A 72 -8.44 12.21 -4.12
CA VAL A 72 -9.85 12.40 -3.82
C VAL A 72 -10.06 12.18 -2.32
N LEU A 73 -10.53 13.22 -1.66
CA LEU A 73 -11.08 13.18 -0.32
C LEU A 73 -12.60 13.04 -0.43
N TYR A 74 -13.18 12.05 0.23
CA TYR A 74 -14.62 11.83 0.18
C TYR A 74 -15.35 12.69 1.21
N ASN A 75 -16.48 13.28 0.79
CA ASN A 75 -17.29 14.14 1.66
C ASN A 75 -17.74 13.40 2.93
N ALA A 76 -18.12 12.12 2.82
CA ALA A 76 -18.55 11.31 3.96
C ALA A 76 -17.40 11.08 4.97
N GLY A 77 -16.19 10.85 4.47
CA GLY A 77 -15.01 10.68 5.31
C GLY A 77 -14.58 11.99 5.99
N ALA A 78 -14.66 13.11 5.27
CA ALA A 78 -14.38 14.42 5.85
C ALA A 78 -15.41 14.83 6.92
N LEU A 79 -16.70 14.56 6.67
CA LEU A 79 -17.76 14.74 7.67
C LEU A 79 -17.50 13.90 8.91
N TRP A 80 -17.05 12.64 8.75
CA TRP A 80 -16.66 11.80 9.90
C TRP A 80 -15.59 12.48 10.76
N VAL A 81 -14.54 13.04 10.15
CA VAL A 81 -13.48 13.76 10.87
C VAL A 81 -14.02 15.00 11.57
N GLN A 82 -14.91 15.75 10.92
CA GLN A 82 -15.56 16.91 11.55
C GLN A 82 -16.42 16.50 12.76
N GLN A 83 -17.24 15.46 12.63
CA GLN A 83 -18.09 14.98 13.72
C GLN A 83 -17.24 14.56 14.94
N VAL A 84 -16.15 13.84 14.70
CA VAL A 84 -15.21 13.44 15.76
C VAL A 84 -14.57 14.65 16.45
N THR A 85 -14.11 15.63 15.68
CA THR A 85 -13.42 16.81 16.23
C THR A 85 -14.37 17.78 16.94
N SER A 86 -15.66 17.79 16.57
CA SER A 86 -16.72 18.56 17.24
C SER A 86 -17.34 17.84 18.45
N GLY A 87 -16.97 16.58 18.71
CA GLY A 87 -17.53 15.78 19.81
C GLY A 87 -18.91 15.19 19.52
N GLU A 88 -19.35 15.22 18.26
CA GLU A 88 -20.56 14.54 17.81
C GLU A 88 -20.33 13.03 17.65
N THR A 89 -21.43 12.26 17.56
CA THR A 89 -21.36 10.84 17.20
C THR A 89 -21.19 10.71 15.69
N PRO A 90 -20.03 10.24 15.19
CA PRO A 90 -19.81 10.17 13.76
C PRO A 90 -20.53 8.98 13.12
N THR A 91 -20.81 9.10 11.82
CA THR A 91 -21.42 8.03 11.02
C THR A 91 -20.52 6.78 10.93
N GLY A 92 -21.09 5.58 10.96
CA GLY A 92 -20.33 4.33 10.85
C GLY A 92 -19.77 3.83 12.19
N CYS A 93 -18.77 4.49 12.76
CA CYS A 93 -18.27 4.11 14.10
C CYS A 93 -17.60 5.27 14.84
N ALA A 94 -17.72 5.28 16.16
CA ALA A 94 -17.00 6.20 17.04
C ALA A 94 -15.50 5.85 17.10
N PRO A 95 -14.59 6.84 17.24
CA PRO A 95 -13.16 6.60 17.32
C PRO A 95 -12.79 5.63 18.45
N SER A 96 -11.97 4.64 18.13
CA SER A 96 -11.52 3.64 19.09
C SER A 96 -10.21 3.00 18.65
N THR A 97 -9.74 2.00 19.40
CA THR A 97 -8.61 1.16 18.98
C THR A 97 -8.90 0.38 17.70
N THR A 98 -10.16 0.14 17.36
CA THR A 98 -10.58 -0.61 16.16
C THR A 98 -11.26 0.25 15.09
N CYS A 99 -11.59 1.50 15.39
CA CYS A 99 -12.21 2.44 14.46
C CYS A 99 -11.39 3.73 14.34
N GLY A 100 -10.87 4.00 13.15
CA GLY A 100 -10.16 5.23 12.81
C GLY A 100 -9.43 5.11 11.48
N PHE A 101 -9.13 6.24 10.82
CA PHE A 101 -8.48 6.29 9.51
C PHE A 101 -6.99 5.94 9.56
N LYS A 102 -6.71 4.68 9.88
CA LYS A 102 -5.37 4.09 10.04
C LYS A 102 -5.23 2.75 9.31
N TYR A 103 -6.27 2.32 8.60
CA TYR A 103 -6.25 1.11 7.80
C TYR A 103 -6.05 1.49 6.33
N ILE A 104 -5.12 0.81 5.68
CA ILE A 104 -4.86 0.99 4.26
C ILE A 104 -5.45 -0.21 3.52
N ALA A 105 -6.24 0.08 2.51
CA ALA A 105 -6.85 -0.89 1.61
C ALA A 105 -6.38 -0.66 0.17
N MET A 106 -6.48 -1.69 -0.68
CA MET A 106 -5.98 -1.68 -2.04
C MET A 106 -7.04 -2.14 -3.02
N SER A 107 -6.99 -1.64 -4.26
CA SER A 107 -7.81 -2.10 -5.38
C SER A 107 -6.98 -2.18 -6.66
N ALA A 108 -7.40 -3.07 -7.57
CA ALA A 108 -6.89 -3.13 -8.94
C ALA A 108 -7.60 -2.14 -9.89
N GLY A 109 -8.67 -1.49 -9.40
CA GLY A 109 -9.48 -0.56 -10.18
C GLY A 109 -8.72 0.70 -10.59
N THR A 110 -8.95 1.15 -11.82
CA THR A 110 -8.34 2.37 -12.40
C THR A 110 -9.36 3.50 -12.57
N THR A 111 -10.63 3.24 -12.24
CA THR A 111 -11.71 4.23 -12.37
C THR A 111 -11.44 5.41 -11.44
N ALA A 112 -11.45 6.62 -12.00
CA ALA A 112 -11.24 7.85 -11.24
C ALA A 112 -12.38 8.01 -10.20
N PRO A 113 -12.06 8.11 -8.90
CA PRO A 113 -13.06 8.32 -7.86
C PRO A 113 -13.58 9.75 -7.87
N VAL A 114 -14.78 9.97 -7.31
CA VAL A 114 -15.38 11.30 -7.18
C VAL A 114 -15.68 11.57 -5.70
N ALA A 115 -15.43 12.79 -5.22
CA ALA A 115 -15.60 13.16 -3.81
C ALA A 115 -17.02 12.91 -3.25
N THR A 116 -18.03 12.90 -4.13
CA THR A 116 -19.44 12.68 -3.81
C THR A 116 -19.88 11.21 -3.86
N ASP A 117 -18.98 10.29 -4.19
CA ASP A 117 -19.32 8.86 -4.21
C ASP A 117 -19.81 8.41 -2.84
N SER A 118 -20.82 7.54 -2.82
CA SER A 118 -21.20 6.84 -1.60
C SER A 118 -20.04 5.92 -1.24
N VAL A 119 -19.41 6.16 -0.09
CA VAL A 119 -18.24 5.41 0.39
C VAL A 119 -18.39 4.94 1.83
N THR A 120 -19.64 4.62 2.20
CA THR A 120 -20.01 4.18 3.55
C THR A 120 -20.75 2.85 3.52
N GLY A 121 -20.66 2.10 4.62
CA GLY A 121 -21.43 0.87 4.83
C GLY A 121 -20.87 -0.36 4.12
N ALA A 122 -21.57 -1.48 4.26
CA ALA A 122 -21.07 -2.79 3.79
C ALA A 122 -20.97 -2.89 2.27
N THR A 123 -21.78 -2.13 1.53
CA THR A 123 -21.82 -2.21 0.05
C THR A 123 -20.78 -1.30 -0.60
N ASN A 124 -20.58 -0.12 -0.02
CA ASN A 124 -19.85 0.98 -0.64
C ASN A 124 -18.63 1.46 0.16
N GLY A 125 -18.48 1.06 1.42
CA GLY A 125 -17.39 1.48 2.31
C GLY A 125 -16.04 0.81 2.04
N ASP A 126 -15.95 -0.03 1.02
CA ASP A 126 -14.73 -0.76 0.66
C ASP A 126 -13.94 -0.07 -0.44
N CYS A 127 -12.62 -0.21 -0.41
CA CYS A 127 -11.75 0.46 -1.36
C CYS A 127 -12.08 0.12 -2.81
N GLY A 128 -12.16 1.17 -3.65
CA GLY A 128 -12.52 1.04 -5.05
C GLY A 128 -14.03 1.08 -5.32
N LYS A 129 -14.89 0.94 -4.31
CA LYS A 129 -16.33 1.19 -4.48
C LYS A 129 -16.63 2.65 -4.83
N PRO A 130 -17.76 2.92 -5.52
CA PRO A 130 -18.78 1.95 -5.95
C PRO A 130 -18.41 1.16 -7.22
N THR A 131 -17.35 1.55 -7.93
CA THR A 131 -17.07 1.07 -9.30
C THR A 131 -16.22 -0.20 -9.36
N ASP A 132 -15.32 -0.36 -8.40
CA ASP A 132 -14.32 -1.42 -8.36
C ASP A 132 -14.48 -2.28 -7.09
N THR A 133 -13.58 -3.23 -6.94
CA THR A 133 -13.56 -4.17 -5.82
C THR A 133 -12.27 -4.04 -5.03
N GLU A 134 -12.39 -4.08 -3.71
CA GLU A 134 -11.24 -4.14 -2.82
C GLU A 134 -10.54 -5.49 -2.94
N LEU A 135 -9.22 -5.48 -2.93
CA LEU A 135 -8.42 -6.69 -2.85
C LEU A 135 -8.42 -7.21 -1.41
N THR A 136 -8.89 -8.44 -1.23
CA THR A 136 -8.94 -9.12 0.08
C THR A 136 -8.08 -10.38 0.14
N THR A 137 -7.40 -10.70 -0.96
CA THR A 137 -6.57 -11.90 -1.13
C THR A 137 -5.15 -11.52 -1.59
N ASN A 138 -4.31 -12.52 -1.83
CA ASN A 138 -2.95 -12.36 -2.40
C ASN A 138 -2.01 -11.44 -1.60
N GLY A 139 -2.25 -11.29 -0.29
CA GLY A 139 -1.46 -10.43 0.59
C GLY A 139 -1.89 -8.96 0.63
N PHE A 140 -3.05 -8.62 0.06
CA PHE A 140 -3.55 -7.25 -0.05
C PHE A 140 -4.81 -6.96 0.78
N ALA A 141 -5.21 -7.88 1.66
CA ALA A 141 -6.25 -7.59 2.64
C ALA A 141 -5.87 -6.34 3.44
N ARG A 142 -6.83 -5.42 3.62
CA ARG A 142 -6.58 -4.18 4.35
C ARG A 142 -5.98 -4.46 5.73
N ALA A 143 -5.05 -3.62 6.16
CA ALA A 143 -4.39 -3.81 7.45
C ALA A 143 -4.07 -2.47 8.11
N LEU A 144 -3.78 -2.53 9.41
CA LEU A 144 -3.37 -1.39 10.20
C LEU A 144 -2.01 -0.90 9.70
N GLY A 145 -1.94 0.37 9.29
CA GLY A 145 -0.68 1.05 9.02
C GLY A 145 -0.03 1.55 10.30
N THR A 146 1.28 1.75 10.24
CA THR A 146 2.03 2.46 11.27
C THR A 146 1.69 3.94 11.17
N VAL A 147 1.07 4.48 12.21
CA VAL A 147 0.72 5.90 12.30
C VAL A 147 1.87 6.62 12.98
N THR A 148 2.39 7.68 12.35
CA THR A 148 3.26 8.62 13.05
C THR A 148 2.40 9.68 13.74
N ASP A 149 2.60 9.81 15.04
CA ASP A 149 1.97 10.83 15.86
C ASP A 149 2.61 12.20 15.59
N ILE A 150 1.81 13.26 15.68
CA ILE A 150 2.19 14.62 15.34
C ILE A 150 2.40 15.41 16.61
N SER A 151 3.66 15.59 16.98
CA SER A 151 4.06 16.80 17.70
C SER A 151 4.65 17.76 16.67
N GLY A 152 4.03 18.93 16.47
CA GLY A 152 4.48 19.88 15.44
C GLY A 152 3.57 21.10 15.24
N SER A 153 4.13 22.15 14.63
CA SER A 153 3.47 23.41 14.26
C SER A 153 2.74 23.33 12.91
N SER A 154 1.70 24.15 12.75
CA SER A 154 0.79 24.15 11.57
C SER A 154 1.50 24.38 10.22
N PRO A 155 1.10 23.68 9.13
CA PRO A 155 0.07 22.64 9.08
C PRO A 155 0.49 21.37 9.82
N LYS A 156 -0.44 20.79 10.59
CA LYS A 156 -0.19 19.52 11.29
C LYS A 156 -0.31 18.40 10.25
N SER A 157 0.63 17.45 10.26
CA SER A 157 0.62 16.31 9.34
C SER A 157 0.93 14.98 10.03
N SER A 158 0.13 13.94 9.80
CA SER A 158 0.41 12.56 10.23
C SER A 158 0.64 11.69 9.00
N THR A 159 1.43 10.62 9.14
CA THR A 159 1.54 9.60 8.09
C THR A 159 1.00 8.26 8.56
N VAL A 160 0.32 7.55 7.67
CA VAL A 160 -0.04 6.14 7.82
C VAL A 160 0.76 5.34 6.80
N VAL A 161 1.63 4.45 7.27
CA VAL A 161 2.54 3.67 6.40
C VAL A 161 2.23 2.18 6.52
N LEU A 162 2.06 1.50 5.39
CA LEU A 162 1.92 0.05 5.35
C LEU A 162 2.66 -0.55 4.15
N THR A 163 3.38 -1.64 4.39
CA THR A 163 4.00 -2.45 3.35
C THR A 163 3.19 -3.72 3.13
N PHE A 164 2.65 -3.87 1.92
CA PHE A 164 2.03 -5.12 1.48
C PHE A 164 3.09 -6.02 0.85
N THR A 165 2.93 -7.33 1.03
CA THR A 165 3.74 -8.35 0.36
C THR A 165 2.81 -9.22 -0.47
N ALA A 166 3.03 -9.28 -1.77
CA ALA A 166 2.25 -10.09 -2.67
C ALA A 166 2.52 -11.58 -2.43
N THR A 167 1.47 -12.39 -2.28
CA THR A 167 1.59 -13.86 -2.13
C THR A 167 1.24 -14.61 -3.41
N ALA A 168 0.92 -13.89 -4.48
CA ALA A 168 0.67 -14.35 -5.84
C ALA A 168 0.80 -13.16 -6.80
N THR A 169 0.77 -13.41 -8.10
CA THR A 169 0.75 -12.32 -9.10
C THR A 169 -0.52 -11.48 -8.93
N GLN A 170 -0.38 -10.19 -8.66
CA GLN A 170 -1.49 -9.29 -8.36
C GLN A 170 -1.24 -7.90 -8.95
N ALA A 171 -2.23 -7.36 -9.67
CA ALA A 171 -2.24 -5.96 -10.08
C ALA A 171 -2.84 -5.08 -8.99
N VAL A 172 -2.22 -3.91 -8.76
CA VAL A 172 -2.74 -2.85 -7.89
C VAL A 172 -2.65 -1.52 -8.62
N ALA A 173 -3.69 -0.71 -8.51
CA ALA A 173 -3.76 0.60 -9.17
C ALA A 173 -4.39 1.69 -8.30
N LYS A 174 -4.87 1.32 -7.11
CA LYS A 174 -5.58 2.22 -6.21
C LYS A 174 -5.33 1.83 -4.77
N SER A 175 -5.25 2.85 -3.91
CA SER A 175 -5.23 2.69 -2.47
C SER A 175 -6.30 3.57 -1.83
N CYS A 176 -6.84 3.15 -0.70
CA CYS A 176 -7.81 3.90 0.07
C CYS A 176 -7.42 3.89 1.56
N LEU A 177 -7.70 5.00 2.22
CA LEU A 177 -7.58 5.13 3.66
C LEU A 177 -8.96 4.92 4.28
N VAL A 178 -9.11 3.85 5.06
CA VAL A 178 -10.41 3.39 5.59
C VAL A 178 -10.40 3.32 7.11
N ASN A 179 -11.59 3.34 7.72
CA ASN A 179 -11.74 3.44 9.18
C ASN A 179 -11.72 2.09 9.94
N GLN A 180 -11.79 0.97 9.24
CA GLN A 180 -12.04 -0.36 9.83
C GLN A 180 -11.18 -1.43 9.16
N SER A 181 -10.84 -2.48 9.91
CA SER A 181 -9.99 -3.59 9.46
C SER A 181 -10.69 -4.61 8.56
N THR A 182 -12.02 -4.57 8.46
CA THR A 182 -12.79 -5.63 7.81
C THR A 182 -13.59 -5.07 6.63
N ALA A 183 -13.41 -5.66 5.45
CA ALA A 183 -14.22 -5.37 4.26
C ALA A 183 -15.70 -5.78 4.46
N ALA A 184 -16.60 -5.21 3.68
CA ALA A 184 -18.03 -5.46 3.71
C ALA A 184 -18.70 -5.26 5.09
N ASN A 185 -18.19 -4.33 5.89
CA ASN A 185 -18.72 -4.02 7.21
C ASN A 185 -19.66 -2.80 7.16
N ALA A 186 -20.79 -2.85 7.87
CA ALA A 186 -21.78 -1.78 7.93
C ALA A 186 -21.23 -0.44 8.46
N ASN A 187 -20.11 -0.47 9.18
CA ASN A 187 -19.47 0.69 9.78
C ASN A 187 -18.32 1.24 8.92
N ASN A 188 -18.07 0.67 7.74
CA ASN A 188 -16.99 1.11 6.87
C ASN A 188 -17.25 2.54 6.39
N VAL A 189 -16.20 3.35 6.41
CA VAL A 189 -16.13 4.70 5.88
C VAL A 189 -14.76 4.85 5.23
N GLN A 190 -14.73 5.41 4.02
CA GLN A 190 -13.48 5.78 3.35
C GLN A 190 -13.22 7.27 3.54
N LEU A 191 -11.99 7.61 3.95
CA LEU A 191 -11.57 9.01 4.03
C LEU A 191 -11.12 9.52 2.67
N ALA A 192 -10.14 8.83 2.10
CA ALA A 192 -9.47 9.26 0.89
C ALA A 192 -9.14 8.07 0.01
N THR A 193 -8.99 8.33 -1.28
CA THR A 193 -8.49 7.35 -2.24
C THR A 193 -7.58 8.02 -3.26
N ALA A 194 -6.58 7.27 -3.69
CA ALA A 194 -5.64 7.67 -4.71
C ALA A 194 -5.55 6.57 -5.76
N THR A 195 -5.64 6.97 -7.03
CA THR A 195 -5.37 6.09 -8.17
C THR A 195 -3.96 6.40 -8.68
N PHE A 196 -3.20 5.37 -9.00
CA PHE A 196 -1.84 5.47 -9.52
C PHE A 196 -1.69 4.53 -10.73
N THR A 197 -0.58 4.66 -11.47
CA THR A 197 -0.30 3.77 -12.61
C THR A 197 -0.27 2.32 -12.15
N SER A 198 -1.04 1.44 -12.81
CA SER A 198 -1.15 0.04 -12.40
C SER A 198 0.22 -0.65 -12.29
N ILE A 199 0.46 -1.32 -11.16
CA ILE A 199 1.66 -2.09 -10.86
C ILE A 199 1.26 -3.54 -10.73
N THR A 200 1.88 -4.41 -11.53
CA THR A 200 1.75 -5.87 -11.38
C THR A 200 2.88 -6.38 -10.50
N LEU A 201 2.54 -6.76 -9.27
CA LEU A 201 3.43 -7.42 -8.32
C LEU A 201 3.47 -8.92 -8.60
N GLN A 202 4.66 -9.50 -8.61
CA GLN A 202 4.85 -10.94 -8.58
C GLN A 202 4.86 -11.45 -7.14
N ASN A 203 4.77 -12.77 -6.95
CA ASN A 203 4.91 -13.37 -5.63
C ASN A 203 6.20 -12.87 -4.95
N LEU A 204 6.11 -12.48 -3.69
CA LEU A 204 7.15 -11.87 -2.85
C LEU A 204 7.57 -10.43 -3.21
N ASP A 205 7.02 -9.83 -4.27
CA ASP A 205 7.17 -8.38 -4.45
C ASP A 205 6.44 -7.64 -3.31
N THR A 206 6.92 -6.45 -2.98
CA THR A 206 6.33 -5.61 -1.94
C THR A 206 5.97 -4.23 -2.49
N ILE A 207 4.94 -3.63 -1.91
CA ILE A 207 4.58 -2.23 -2.15
C ILE A 207 4.34 -1.54 -0.83
N GLN A 208 5.08 -0.47 -0.58
CA GLN A 208 4.87 0.42 0.55
C GLN A 208 3.93 1.55 0.12
N ILE A 209 2.83 1.69 0.85
CA ILE A 209 1.88 2.79 0.73
C ILE A 209 2.11 3.73 1.90
N THR A 210 2.31 5.00 1.60
CA THR A 210 2.42 6.07 2.60
C THR A 210 1.31 7.07 2.34
N TRP A 211 0.35 7.15 3.27
CA TRP A 211 -0.66 8.20 3.28
C TRP A 211 -0.21 9.34 4.17
N THR A 212 0.00 10.53 3.62
CA THR A 212 0.25 11.77 4.36
C THR A 212 -1.07 12.51 4.54
N ILE A 213 -1.49 12.68 5.78
CA ILE A 213 -2.73 13.35 6.15
C ILE A 213 -2.35 14.71 6.73
N SER A 214 -2.74 15.80 6.07
CA SER A 214 -2.39 17.17 6.50
C SER A 214 -3.64 17.99 6.80
N TRP A 215 -3.62 18.81 7.85
CA TRP A 215 -4.72 19.71 8.20
C TRP A 215 -4.23 21.04 8.77
N THR A 216 -5.08 22.06 8.67
CA THR A 216 -4.76 23.45 9.04
C THR A 216 -5.46 23.93 10.31
N TRP A 217 -6.46 23.21 10.83
CA TRP A 217 -7.18 23.61 12.04
C TRP A 217 -6.38 23.33 13.33
N THR A 218 -6.57 24.20 14.33
CA THR A 218 -5.87 24.17 15.63
C THR A 218 -6.49 23.21 16.62
#